data_AF-A0A5E4IXM7-F1
#
_entry.id   AF-A0A5E4IXM7-F1
#
_cell.length_a   1.000
_cell.length_b   1.000
_cell.length_c   1.000
_cell.angle_alpha   90.00
_cell.angle_beta   90.00
_cell.angle_gamma   90.00
#
_symmetry.space_group_name_H-M   'P 1'
#
loop_
_entity.id
_entity.type
_entity.pdbx_description
1 polymer ?
#
loop_
_entity_poly.entity_id
_entity_poly.type
_entity_poly.pdbx_seq_one_letter_code
_entity_poly.pdbx_strand_id
1 'polypeptide(L)' 'MSSDISKESAKRLLDHWIEHNESHSRSFRDRAAEVQAISQKAAQDINQAADLMDKCTDMLKRAMQDL' A
#
# COMPACT_ATOMS: atom_id res chain seq x y z
N MET A 1 -15.68 -23.25 -7.74
CA MET A 1 -14.33 -23.83 -7.68
C MET A 1 -13.64 -23.19 -6.49
N SER A 2 -13.55 -23.87 -5.34
CA SER A 2 -12.68 -23.42 -4.25
C SER A 2 -11.26 -23.64 -4.75
N SER A 3 -10.58 -22.57 -5.14
CA SER A 3 -9.14 -22.62 -5.33
C SER A 3 -8.54 -22.63 -3.94
N ASP A 4 -8.26 -23.82 -3.41
CA ASP A 4 -7.53 -23.94 -2.15
C ASP A 4 -6.19 -23.22 -2.30
N ILE A 5 -6.01 -22.17 -1.51
CA ILE A 5 -4.79 -21.37 -1.54
C ILE A 5 -3.66 -22.18 -0.89
N SER A 6 -2.57 -22.40 -1.62
CA SER A 6 -1.33 -22.95 -1.06
C SER A 6 -0.56 -21.87 -0.28
N LYS A 7 0.29 -22.28 0.66
CA LYS A 7 1.23 -21.39 1.35
C LYS A 7 2.08 -20.56 0.37
N GLU A 8 2.61 -21.20 -0.67
CA GLU A 8 3.43 -20.52 -1.68
C GLU A 8 2.62 -19.53 -2.53
N SER A 9 1.38 -19.86 -2.88
CA SER A 9 0.52 -18.91 -3.60
C SER A 9 0.09 -17.74 -2.71
N ALA A 10 -0.13 -17.95 -1.41
CA ALA A 10 -0.42 -16.89 -0.46
C ALA A 10 0.78 -15.94 -0.29
N LYS A 11 2.00 -16.49 -0.19
CA LYS A 11 3.23 -15.69 -0.14
C LYS A 11 3.40 -14.83 -1.39
N ARG A 12 3.28 -15.40 -2.60
CA ARG A 12 3.37 -14.62 -3.84
C ARG A 12 2.32 -13.52 -3.93
N LEU A 13 1.10 -13.77 -3.44
CA LEU A 13 0.04 -12.76 -3.40
C LEU A 13 0.40 -11.60 -2.47
N LEU A 14 0.84 -11.90 -1.24
CA LEU A 14 1.21 -10.88 -0.27
C LEU A 14 2.43 -10.06 -0.73
N ASP A 15 3.41 -10.71 -1.33
CA ASP A 15 4.60 -10.05 -1.88
C ASP A 15 4.22 -9.00 -2.93
N HIS A 16 3.36 -9.41 -3.88
CA HIS A 16 2.86 -8.51 -4.92
C HIS A 16 2.07 -7.31 -4.34
N TRP A 17 1.22 -7.55 -3.34
CA TRP A 17 0.47 -6.47 -2.69
C TRP A 17 1.37 -5.52 -1.90
N ILE A 18 2.39 -6.04 -1.21
CA ILE A 18 3.37 -5.22 -0.49
C ILE A 18 4.11 -4.31 -1.47
N GLU A 19 4.65 -4.88 -2.55
CA GLU A 19 5.36 -4.10 -3.58
C GLU A 19 4.46 -3.00 -4.18
N HIS A 20 3.22 -3.36 -4.52
CA HIS A 20 2.27 -2.44 -5.12
C HIS A 20 1.88 -1.30 -4.17
N ASN A 21 1.63 -1.61 -2.90
CA ASN A 21 1.27 -0.61 -1.89
C ASN A 21 2.44 0.34 -1.61
N GLU A 22 3.67 -0.15 -1.55
CA GLU A 22 4.86 0.70 -1.39
C GLU A 22 5.03 1.65 -2.59
N SER A 23 4.75 1.18 -3.81
CA SER A 23 4.75 2.00 -5.02
C SER A 23 3.67 3.09 -4.99
N HIS A 24 2.45 2.75 -4.58
CA HIS A 24 1.35 3.71 -4.41
C HIS A 24 1.65 4.74 -3.33
N SER A 25 2.17 4.31 -2.19
CA SER A 25 2.52 5.19 -1.07
C SER A 25 3.55 6.25 -1.49
N ARG A 26 4.59 5.87 -2.23
CA ARG A 26 5.56 6.81 -2.81
C ARG A 26 4.89 7.76 -3.82
N SER A 27 4.15 7.20 -4.76
CA SER A 27 3.47 7.98 -5.81
C SER A 27 2.48 8.99 -5.23
N PHE A 28 1.75 8.64 -4.18
CA PHE A 28 0.83 9.55 -3.50
C PHE A 28 1.57 10.74 -2.89
N ARG A 29 2.71 10.51 -2.24
CA ARG A 29 3.51 11.59 -1.66
C ARG A 29 4.08 12.53 -2.72
N ASP A 30 4.57 11.97 -3.83
CA ASP A 30 5.06 12.76 -4.96
C ASP A 30 3.94 13.64 -5.53
N ARG A 31 2.74 13.07 -5.72
CA ARG A 31 1.58 13.83 -6.22
C ARG A 31 0.99 14.80 -5.21
N ALA A 32 1.08 14.51 -3.91
CA ALA A 32 0.68 15.46 -2.89
C ALA A 32 1.51 16.74 -2.96
N ALA A 33 2.82 16.63 -3.24
CA ALA A 33 3.69 17.78 -3.43
C ALA A 33 3.28 18.63 -4.65
N GLU A 34 2.94 17.99 -5.76
CA GLU A 34 2.40 18.67 -6.95
C GLU A 34 1.05 19.36 -6.67
N VAL A 35 0.14 18.64 -5.99
CA VAL A 35 -1.23 19.12 -5.67
C VAL A 35 -1.23 20.26 -4.66
N GLN A 36 -0.22 20.35 -3.79
CA GLN A 36 -0.10 21.40 -2.77
C GLN A 36 -0.11 22.81 -3.39
N ALA A 37 0.40 22.95 -4.62
CA ALA A 37 0.38 24.22 -5.36
C ALA A 37 -1.03 24.70 -5.72
N ILE A 38 -2.01 23.80 -5.76
CA ILE A 38 -3.40 24.07 -6.16
C ILE A 38 -4.33 24.04 -4.94
N SER A 39 -4.12 23.09 -4.03
CA SER A 39 -4.94 22.93 -2.83
C SER A 39 -4.16 22.26 -1.70
N GLN A 40 -3.90 23.02 -0.63
CA GLN A 40 -3.25 22.50 0.56
C GLN A 40 -4.08 21.38 1.22
N LYS A 41 -5.41 21.52 1.25
CA LYS A 41 -6.28 20.50 1.85
C LYS A 41 -6.25 19.19 1.06
N ALA A 42 -6.31 19.25 -0.27
CA ALA A 42 -6.24 18.05 -1.09
C ALA A 42 -4.88 17.35 -0.95
N ALA A 43 -3.78 18.10 -0.89
CA ALA A 43 -2.45 17.54 -0.63
C ALA A 43 -2.35 16.86 0.74
N GLN A 44 -2.98 17.42 1.78
CA GLN A 44 -3.06 16.79 3.10
C GLN A 44 -3.82 15.46 3.05
N ASP A 45 -4.98 15.43 2.40
CA ASP A 45 -5.78 14.22 2.27
C ASP A 45 -5.02 13.11 1.50
N ILE A 46 -4.27 13.48 0.44
CA ILE A 46 -3.42 12.53 -0.31
C ILE A 46 -2.28 11.99 0.55
N ASN A 47 -1.60 12.84 1.33
CA ASN A 47 -0.57 12.38 2.27
C ASN A 47 -1.14 11.42 3.33
N GLN A 48 -2.34 11.72 3.85
CA GLN A 48 -3.00 10.82 4.79
C GLN A 48 -3.36 9.47 4.13
N ALA A 49 -3.73 9.47 2.85
CA ALA A 49 -3.91 8.22 2.11
C ALA A 49 -2.62 7.41 1.98
N ALA A 50 -1.46 8.06 1.78
CA ALA A 50 -0.16 7.39 1.78
C ALA A 50 0.17 6.77 3.15
N ASP A 51 -0.09 7.49 4.24
CA ASP A 51 0.14 6.97 5.60
C ASP A 51 -0.76 5.76 5.93
N LEU A 52 -2.00 5.77 5.45
CA LEU A 52 -2.88 4.61 5.57
C LEU A 52 -2.39 3.44 4.72
N MET A 53 -1.86 3.70 3.53
CA MET A 53 -1.26 2.67 2.67
C MET A 53 -0.05 2.01 3.34
N ASP A 54 0.79 2.78 4.02
CA ASP A 54 1.92 2.24 4.79
C ASP A 54 1.45 1.34 5.92
N LYS A 55 0.41 1.74 6.66
CA LYS A 55 -0.20 0.91 7.73
C LYS A 55 -0.77 -0.40 7.18
N CYS A 56 -1.45 -0.35 6.03
CA CYS A 56 -1.91 -1.54 5.33
C CYS A 56 -0.73 -2.45 4.96
N THR A 57 0.35 -1.88 4.42
CA THR A 57 1.57 -2.61 4.04
C THR A 57 2.21 -3.31 5.24
N ASP A 58 2.28 -2.65 6.40
CA ASP A 58 2.82 -3.26 7.62
C ASP A 58 1.97 -4.44 8.11
N MET A 59 0.65 -4.37 7.96
CA MET A 59 -0.24 -5.51 8.26
C MET A 59 0.04 -6.69 7.34
N LEU A 60 0.26 -6.44 6.04
CA LEU A 60 0.60 -7.49 5.07
C LEU A 60 1.97 -8.10 5.34
N LYS A 61 2.97 -7.29 5.72
CA LYS A 61 4.30 -7.77 6.14
C LYS A 61 4.21 -8.69 7.37
N ARG A 62 3.38 -8.34 8.35
CA ARG A 62 3.12 -9.23 9.51
C ARG A 62 2.42 -10.52 9.10
N ALA A 63 1.43 -10.45 8.20
CA ALA A 63 0.78 -11.64 7.67
C ALA A 63 1.77 -12.56 6.94
N MET A 64 2.71 -12.00 6.15
CA MET A 64 3.77 -12.76 5.47
C MET A 64 4.68 -13.51 6.46
N GLN A 65 4.98 -12.90 7.62
CA GLN A 65 5.82 -13.52 8.64
C GLN A 65 5.13 -14.71 9.33
N ASP A 66 3.81 -14.72 9.36
CA ASP A 66 2.99 -15.77 9.99
C ASP A 66 2.59 -16.90 9.02
N LEU A 67 3.05 -16.83 7.75
CA LEU A 67 2.83 -17.86 6.72
C LEU A 67 3.96 -18.89 6.65
#